data_AF-A0A3N6QU88-F1
#
_entry.id   AF-A0A3N6QU88-F1
#
_cell.length_a   1.000
_cell.length_b   1.000
_cell.length_c   1.000
_cell.angle_alpha   90.00
_cell.angle_beta   90.00
_cell.angle_gamma   90.00
#
_symmetry.space_group_name_H-M   'P 1'
#
loop_
_entity.id
_entity.type
_entity.pdbx_description
1 polymer ?
#
loop_
_entity_poly.entity_id
_entity_poly.type
_entity_poly.pdbx_seq_one_letter_code
_entity_poly.pdbx_strand_id
1 'polypeptide(L)'
;MCASTCSTCSRSIRSGYVRHVRTQRRYCDYDCYRRGELVTLLTHWSVPGHNGPASGNVEVAARNAIEMFTVLGAVLCWSCTMHAFAFARILTGAYSDGRDPTTMEGGDT
;
A
#
# COMPACT_ATOMS: atom_id res chain seq x y z
N MET A 1 12.57 28.56 32.29
CA MET A 1 12.78 27.17 31.84
C MET A 1 11.87 26.93 30.64
N CYS A 2 12.41 26.67 29.45
CA CYS A 2 11.57 26.37 28.29
C CYS A 2 10.84 25.05 28.52
N ALA A 3 9.50 25.06 28.50
CA ALA A 3 8.72 23.84 28.61
C ALA A 3 9.06 22.92 27.43
N SER A 4 9.56 21.71 27.71
CA SER A 4 9.75 20.72 26.65
C SER A 4 8.38 20.28 26.13
N THR A 5 8.18 20.37 24.81
CA THR A 5 6.95 19.94 24.14
C THR A 5 7.13 18.57 23.50
N CYS A 6 6.04 17.83 23.43
CA CYS A 6 5.99 16.54 22.75
C CYS A 6 6.07 16.73 21.23
N SER A 7 6.93 15.96 20.57
CA SER A 7 7.10 16.02 19.12
C SER A 7 5.85 15.57 18.34
N THR A 8 4.96 14.77 18.94
CA THR A 8 3.74 14.28 18.26
C THR A 8 2.54 15.19 18.51
N CYS A 9 2.30 15.59 19.76
CA CYS A 9 1.04 16.26 20.14
C CYS A 9 1.22 17.72 20.60
N SER A 10 2.43 18.27 20.48
CA SER A 10 2.82 19.65 20.86
C SER A 10 2.50 20.09 22.30
N ARG A 11 1.97 19.20 23.14
CA ARG A 11 1.68 19.45 24.56
C ARG A 11 2.95 19.57 25.39
N SER A 12 2.87 20.34 26.47
CA SER A 12 3.94 20.44 27.46
C SER A 12 4.13 19.13 28.22
N ILE A 13 5.38 18.72 28.37
CA ILE A 13 5.79 17.53 29.11
C ILE A 13 5.95 17.94 30.58
N ARG A 14 5.20 17.29 31.47
CA ARG A 14 5.18 17.63 32.91
C ARG A 14 6.14 16.80 33.76
N SER A 15 6.14 15.47 33.63
CA SER A 15 7.03 14.58 34.39
C SER A 15 7.09 13.19 33.74
N GLY A 16 8.29 12.64 33.55
CA GLY A 16 8.49 11.42 32.77
C GLY A 16 8.30 11.68 31.27
N TYR A 17 9.25 11.26 30.45
CA TYR A 17 9.14 11.35 29.00
C TYR A 17 9.91 10.22 28.33
N VAL A 18 9.42 9.81 27.18
CA VAL A 18 10.12 8.86 26.31
C VAL A 18 10.96 9.68 25.33
N ARG A 19 12.20 9.24 25.09
CA ARG A 19 13.12 9.89 24.15
C ARG A 19 13.53 8.92 23.06
N HIS A 20 13.48 9.38 21.82
CA HIS A 20 14.05 8.62 20.71
C HIS A 20 15.58 8.74 20.74
N VAL A 21 16.28 7.62 20.85
CA VAL A 21 17.74 7.59 21.08
C VAL A 21 18.52 8.26 19.94
N ARG A 22 18.06 8.10 18.70
CA ARG A 22 18.78 8.58 17.51
C ARG A 22 18.48 10.05 17.19
N THR A 23 17.21 10.43 17.24
CA THR A 23 16.77 11.79 16.83
C THR A 23 16.63 12.76 18.00
N GLN A 24 16.82 12.27 19.23
CA GLN A 24 16.67 13.02 20.47
C GLN A 24 15.28 13.63 20.70
N ARG A 25 14.28 13.25 19.88
CA ARG A 25 12.88 13.68 19.99
C ARG A 25 12.26 13.21 21.29
N ARG A 26 11.37 14.02 21.86
CA ARG A 26 10.73 13.78 23.17
C ARG A 26 9.24 13.55 23.00
N TYR A 27 8.72 12.59 23.75
CA TYR A 27 7.32 12.15 23.69
C TYR A 27 6.75 12.09 25.09
N CYS A 28 5.46 12.44 25.24
CA CYS A 28 4.74 12.36 26.51
C CYS A 28 4.73 10.95 27.09
N ASP A 29 4.59 9.94 26.23
CA ASP A 29 4.41 8.55 26.60
C ASP A 29 4.77 7.63 25.41
N TYR A 30 4.85 6.33 25.67
CA TYR A 30 5.11 5.30 24.66
C TYR A 30 4.06 5.28 23.55
N ASP A 31 2.79 5.56 23.85
CA ASP A 31 1.74 5.65 22.81
C ASP A 31 1.98 6.82 21.84
N CYS A 32 2.41 7.98 22.36
CA CYS A 32 2.79 9.13 21.54
C CYS A 32 4.04 8.85 20.72
N TYR A 33 4.99 8.09 21.28
CA TYR A 33 6.16 7.60 20.57
C TYR A 33 5.76 6.68 19.41
N ARG A 34 4.91 5.67 19.65
CA ARG A 34 4.47 4.70 18.63
C ARG A 34 3.74 5.38 17.47
N ARG A 35 2.85 6.35 17.77
CA ARG A 35 2.20 7.16 16.73
C ARG A 35 3.21 8.01 15.95
N GLY A 36 4.17 8.61 16.65
CA GLY A 36 5.23 9.39 16.02
C GLY A 36 6.13 8.57 15.09
N GLU A 37 6.48 7.34 15.49
CA GLU A 37 7.22 6.40 14.64
C GLU A 37 6.41 5.94 13.45
N LEU A 38 5.12 5.61 13.62
CA LEU A 38 4.26 5.23 12.50
C LEU A 38 4.18 6.34 11.44
N VAL A 39 3.98 7.59 11.87
CA VAL A 39 3.96 8.75 10.96
C VAL A 39 5.32 8.96 10.30
N THR A 40 6.42 8.80 11.05
CA THR A 40 7.78 8.94 10.51
C THR A 40 8.12 7.85 9.50
N LEU A 41 7.71 6.61 9.78
CA LEU A 41 7.82 5.49 8.84
C LEU A 41 7.01 5.77 7.58
N LEU A 42 5.72 6.11 7.71
CA LEU A 42 4.86 6.42 6.56
C LEU A 42 5.42 7.56 5.71
N THR A 43 5.95 8.62 6.33
CA THR A 43 6.60 9.72 5.60
C THR A 43 7.94 9.30 4.97
N HIS A 44 8.71 8.43 5.60
CA HIS A 44 9.95 7.88 5.02
C HIS A 44 9.66 6.95 3.84
N TRP A 45 8.61 6.13 3.91
CA TRP A 45 8.15 5.30 2.79
C TRP A 45 7.56 6.13 1.66
N SER A 46 7.11 7.35 1.95
CA SER A 46 6.62 8.29 0.95
C SER A 46 7.73 9.04 0.21
N VAL A 47 8.98 9.03 0.72
CA VAL A 47 10.10 9.80 0.15
C VAL A 47 11.45 9.08 0.33
N PRO A 48 12.00 8.46 -0.72
CA PRO A 48 13.43 8.22 -0.79
C PRO A 48 14.10 9.57 -1.16
N GLY A 49 14.71 10.25 -0.18
CA GLY A 49 15.47 11.49 -0.43
C GLY A 49 15.19 12.61 0.57
N HIS A 50 15.50 12.37 1.84
CA HIS A 50 15.52 13.42 2.85
C HIS A 50 16.79 14.27 2.65
N ASN A 51 16.63 15.54 2.22
CA ASN A 51 17.35 16.76 2.65
C ASN A 51 17.29 17.88 1.57
N GLY A 52 16.23 18.72 1.55
CA GLY A 52 16.15 19.92 0.69
C GLY A 52 14.78 20.62 0.71
N PRO A 53 14.67 21.94 0.49
CA PRO A 53 13.55 22.78 0.91
C PRO A 53 12.25 22.55 0.11
N ALA A 54 11.12 22.75 0.80
CA ALA A 54 9.80 22.18 0.56
C ALA A 54 8.94 22.76 -0.59
N SER A 55 9.52 23.38 -1.61
CA SER A 55 8.72 24.05 -2.67
C SER A 55 8.56 23.26 -3.97
N GLY A 56 9.46 22.31 -4.30
CA GLY A 56 9.41 21.53 -5.55
C GLY A 56 8.83 20.12 -5.40
N ASN A 57 8.35 19.78 -4.20
CA ASN A 57 8.20 18.38 -3.79
C ASN A 57 6.79 17.82 -4.08
N VAL A 58 5.79 18.68 -4.24
CA VAL A 58 4.40 18.25 -4.49
C VAL A 58 4.23 17.77 -5.93
N GLU A 59 4.86 18.45 -6.89
CA GLU A 59 4.78 18.10 -8.32
C GLU A 59 5.56 16.83 -8.64
N VAL A 60 6.75 16.65 -8.04
CA VAL A 60 7.54 15.43 -8.17
C VAL A 60 6.85 14.24 -7.48
N ALA A 61 6.27 14.45 -6.29
CA ALA A 61 5.49 13.42 -5.60
C ALA A 61 4.22 13.04 -6.37
N ALA A 62 3.50 14.03 -6.92
CA ALA A 62 2.33 13.78 -7.76
C ALA A 62 2.71 13.02 -9.04
N ARG A 63 3.81 13.39 -9.70
CA ARG A 63 4.33 12.71 -10.89
C ARG A 63 4.71 11.26 -10.59
N ASN A 64 5.39 11.01 -9.47
CA ASN A 64 5.74 9.65 -9.05
C ASN A 64 4.51 8.81 -8.68
N ALA A 65 3.51 9.42 -8.04
CA ALA A 65 2.25 8.74 -7.75
C ALA A 65 1.50 8.39 -9.04
N ILE A 66 1.46 9.30 -10.02
CA ILE A 66 0.86 9.05 -11.33
C ILE A 66 1.55 7.89 -12.04
N GLU A 67 2.89 7.85 -12.07
CA GLU A 67 3.65 6.73 -12.64
C GLU A 67 3.37 5.41 -11.92
N MET A 68 3.21 5.42 -10.60
CA MET A 68 2.82 4.21 -9.85
C MET A 68 1.39 3.76 -10.21
N PHE A 69 0.44 4.68 -10.29
CA PHE A 69 -0.95 4.37 -10.64
C PHE A 69 -1.09 3.88 -12.08
N THR A 70 -0.31 4.40 -13.03
CA THR A 70 -0.32 3.92 -14.42
C THR A 70 0.26 2.51 -14.52
N VAL A 71 1.35 2.21 -13.82
CA VAL A 71 1.91 0.85 -13.76
C VAL A 71 0.93 -0.11 -13.13
N LEU A 72 0.33 0.24 -11.99
CA LEU A 72 -0.69 -0.59 -11.33
C LEU A 72 -1.92 -0.80 -12.22
N GLY A 73 -2.36 0.25 -12.93
CA GLY A 73 -3.46 0.18 -13.89
C GLY A 73 -3.15 -0.76 -15.06
N ALA A 74 -1.94 -0.71 -15.61
CA ALA A 74 -1.50 -1.60 -16.68
C ALA A 74 -1.44 -3.07 -16.22
N VAL A 75 -0.89 -3.31 -15.03
CA VAL A 75 -0.82 -4.66 -14.44
C VAL A 75 -2.21 -5.22 -14.16
N LEU A 76 -3.10 -4.42 -13.59
CA LEU A 76 -4.49 -4.81 -13.35
C LEU A 76 -5.22 -5.10 -14.65
N CYS A 77 -5.07 -4.24 -15.66
CA CYS A 77 -5.68 -4.43 -16.97
C CYS A 77 -5.22 -5.75 -17.60
N TRP A 78 -3.91 -5.99 -17.66
CA TRP A 78 -3.35 -7.22 -18.20
C TRP A 78 -3.82 -8.47 -17.45
N SER A 79 -3.89 -8.37 -16.13
CA SER A 79 -4.40 -9.44 -15.27
C SER A 79 -5.88 -9.73 -15.58
N CYS A 80 -6.72 -8.71 -15.69
CA CYS A 80 -8.12 -8.87 -16.05
C CYS A 80 -8.29 -9.53 -17.42
N THR A 81 -7.52 -9.12 -18.43
CA THR A 81 -7.55 -9.72 -19.77
C THR A 81 -7.16 -11.19 -19.74
N MET A 82 -6.10 -11.54 -19.01
CA MET A 82 -5.64 -12.93 -18.87
C MET A 82 -6.68 -13.80 -18.18
N HIS A 83 -7.29 -13.32 -17.09
CA HIS A 83 -8.35 -14.07 -16.40
C HIS A 83 -9.59 -14.26 -17.30
N ALA A 84 -10.05 -13.19 -17.97
CA ALA A 84 -11.19 -13.28 -18.88
C ALA A 84 -10.94 -14.29 -20.02
N PHE A 85 -9.73 -14.28 -20.59
CA PHE A 85 -9.34 -15.25 -21.61
C PHE A 85 -9.32 -16.68 -21.08
N ALA A 86 -8.74 -16.91 -19.91
CA ALA A 86 -8.71 -18.23 -19.28
C ALA A 86 -10.13 -18.76 -18.99
N PHE A 87 -11.00 -17.92 -18.42
CA PHE A 87 -12.40 -18.28 -18.18
C PHE A 87 -13.14 -18.62 -19.47
N ALA A 88 -12.97 -17.82 -20.53
CA ALA A 88 -13.58 -18.09 -21.83
C ALA A 88 -13.14 -19.45 -22.40
N ARG A 89 -11.86 -19.80 -22.25
CA ARG A 89 -11.32 -21.09 -22.73
C ARG A 89 -11.87 -22.27 -21.94
N ILE A 90 -11.95 -22.15 -20.62
CA ILE A 90 -12.54 -23.18 -19.74
C ILE A 90 -14.02 -23.38 -20.07
N LEU A 91 -14.79 -22.29 -20.18
CA LEU A 91 -16.21 -22.34 -20.53
C LEU A 91 -16.44 -22.96 -21.91
N THR A 92 -15.61 -22.60 -22.89
CA THR A 92 -15.70 -23.18 -24.24
C THR A 92 -15.37 -24.67 -24.21
N GLY A 93 -14.35 -25.09 -23.47
CA GLY A 93 -14.01 -26.50 -23.28
C GLY A 93 -15.15 -27.28 -22.65
N ALA A 94 -15.71 -26.79 -21.55
CA ALA A 94 -16.85 -27.41 -20.87
C ALA A 94 -18.12 -27.44 -21.75
N TYR A 95 -18.36 -26.38 -22.53
CA TYR A 95 -19.48 -26.31 -23.45
C TYR A 95 -19.37 -27.32 -24.60
N SER A 96 -18.17 -27.48 -25.17
CA SER A 96 -17.92 -28.46 -26.24
C SER A 96 -17.98 -29.89 -25.72
N ASP A 97 -17.38 -30.18 -24.56
CA ASP A 97 -17.41 -31.49 -23.91
C ASP A 97 -18.84 -31.93 -23.57
N GLY A 98 -19.65 -31.02 -23.01
CA GLY A 98 -21.07 -31.28 -22.76
C GLY A 98 -21.95 -31.38 -24.01
N ARG A 99 -21.43 -30.99 -25.20
CA ARG A 99 -22.14 -31.03 -26.48
C ARG A 99 -21.70 -32.21 -27.36
N ASP A 100 -20.64 -32.94 -27.00
CA ASP A 100 -20.27 -34.16 -27.74
C ASP A 100 -21.39 -35.20 -27.60
N PRO A 101 -22.12 -35.53 -28.69
CA PRO A 101 -23.29 -36.42 -28.62
C PRO A 101 -22.94 -37.86 -28.26
N THR A 102 -21.66 -38.21 -28.21
CA THR A 102 -21.16 -39.57 -28.02
C THR A 102 -21.15 -40.04 -26.57
N THR A 103 -21.39 -39.18 -25.57
CA THR A 103 -21.55 -39.63 -24.17
C THR A 103 -22.96 -40.16 -23.87
N MET A 104 -23.86 -40.19 -24.86
CA MET A 104 -25.21 -40.75 -24.74
C MET A 104 -25.44 -42.03 -25.55
N GLU A 105 -24.38 -42.71 -26.00
CA GLU A 105 -24.51 -43.97 -26.74
C GLU A 105 -23.68 -45.08 -26.08
N GLY A 106 -24.37 -46.03 -25.44
CA GLY A 106 -23.83 -47.36 -25.17
C GLY A 106 -24.10 -47.93 -23.78
N GLY A 107 -25.23 -48.65 -23.64
CA GLY A 107 -25.44 -49.53 -22.49
C GLY A 107 -26.82 -50.16 -22.41
N ASP A 108 -27.32 -50.76 -23.49
CA ASP A 108 -28.41 -51.73 -23.40
C ASP A 108 -27.96 -52.94 -22.57
N THR A 109 -28.60 -53.14 -21.41
CA THR A 109 -28.95 -54.45 -20.83
C THR A 109 -30.25 -54.31 -20.05
#